data_AF-Q0F168-F1
#
_entry.id   AF-Q0F168-F1
#
_cell.length_a   1.000
_cell.length_b   1.000
_cell.length_c   1.000
_cell.angle_alpha   90.00
_cell.angle_beta   90.00
_cell.angle_gamma   90.00
#
_symmetry.space_group_name_H-M   'P 1'
#
loop_
_entity.id
_entity.type
_entity.pdbx_description
1 polymer ?
#
loop_
_entity_poly.entity_id
_entity_poly.type
_entity_poly.pdbx_seq_one_letter_code
_entity_poly.pdbx_strand_id
1 'polypeptide(L)'
;MVMIKRLFCIAILMSALCATSARAAGGLSVDAKFDLTGDGIVDASDWARMTEDARRAYADASVKALGEDPDARIEGETTRGQRYLQGLRKVYE
;
A
#
# COMPACT_ATOMS: atom_id res chain seq x y z
N MET A 1 32.95 24.27 -37.27
CA MET A 1 31.97 23.21 -36.87
C MET A 1 32.38 22.55 -35.54
N VAL A 2 32.37 23.28 -34.42
CA VAL A 2 32.70 22.71 -33.09
C VAL A 2 31.85 23.40 -31.99
N MET A 3 30.54 23.57 -32.21
CA MET A 3 29.69 24.25 -31.22
C MET A 3 28.31 23.60 -31.00
N ILE A 4 28.12 22.38 -31.50
CA ILE A 4 26.85 21.62 -31.38
C ILE A 4 26.95 20.44 -30.40
N LYS A 5 28.16 20.03 -29.98
CA LYS A 5 28.34 18.81 -29.18
C LYS A 5 28.25 18.98 -27.66
N ARG A 6 28.22 20.21 -27.13
CA ARG A 6 28.19 20.44 -25.66
C ARG A 6 26.80 20.67 -25.08
N LEU A 7 25.79 20.94 -25.91
CA LEU A 7 24.40 21.09 -25.45
C LEU A 7 23.67 19.75 -25.23
N PHE A 8 24.26 18.63 -25.66
CA PHE A 8 23.60 17.32 -25.59
C PHE A 8 23.71 16.63 -24.22
N CYS A 9 24.53 17.14 -23.30
CA CYS A 9 24.77 16.49 -22.00
C CYS A 9 23.87 16.97 -20.85
N ILE A 10 23.13 18.08 -21.03
CA ILE A 10 22.31 18.65 -19.94
C ILE A 10 20.88 18.06 -19.95
N ALA A 11 20.41 17.53 -21.07
CA ALA A 11 19.05 17.00 -21.19
C ALA A 11 18.84 15.59 -20.57
N ILE A 12 19.92 14.86 -20.24
CA ILE A 12 19.80 13.47 -19.77
C ILE A 12 19.67 13.38 -18.24
N LEU A 13 20.11 14.39 -17.50
CA LEU A 13 20.08 14.35 -16.02
C LEU A 13 18.71 14.72 -15.42
N MET A 14 17.82 15.37 -16.18
CA MET A 14 16.50 15.83 -15.71
C MET A 14 15.37 14.81 -15.86
N SER A 15 15.62 13.69 -16.57
CA SER A 15 14.59 12.66 -16.82
C SER A 15 14.53 11.58 -15.73
N ALA A 16 15.47 11.57 -14.79
CA ALA A 16 15.53 10.54 -13.75
C ALA A 16 14.76 10.90 -12.45
N LEU A 17 14.18 12.11 -12.36
CA LEU A 17 13.53 12.60 -11.14
C LEU A 17 11.99 12.49 -11.12
N CYS A 18 11.36 11.96 -12.16
CA CYS A 18 9.89 11.97 -12.33
C CYS A 18 9.18 10.63 -12.10
N ALA A 19 9.79 9.65 -11.43
CA ALA A 19 9.22 8.29 -11.32
C ALA A 19 9.05 7.73 -9.90
N THR A 20 8.93 8.58 -8.88
CA THR A 20 8.74 8.15 -7.47
C THR A 20 7.49 8.70 -6.80
N SER A 21 6.38 8.80 -7.55
CA SER A 21 5.10 9.26 -7.01
C SER A 21 3.94 8.30 -7.31
N ALA A 22 4.04 7.04 -6.87
CA ALA A 22 2.91 6.10 -7.04
C ALA A 22 2.88 4.90 -6.06
N ARG A 23 3.39 5.04 -4.82
CA ARG A 23 3.30 3.94 -3.83
C ARG A 23 2.59 4.27 -2.52
N ALA A 24 2.31 5.54 -2.23
CA ALA A 24 1.53 5.93 -1.04
C ALA A 24 0.02 6.00 -1.28
N ALA A 25 -0.44 6.15 -2.53
CA ALA A 25 -1.87 6.25 -2.86
C ALA A 25 -2.64 4.92 -2.66
N GLY A 26 -1.94 3.78 -2.64
CA GLY A 26 -2.56 2.47 -2.46
C GLY A 26 -3.29 2.35 -1.12
N GLY A 27 -2.63 2.71 -0.01
CA GLY A 27 -3.21 2.61 1.35
C GLY A 27 -4.46 3.48 1.52
N LEU A 28 -4.40 4.75 1.11
CA LEU A 28 -5.55 5.67 1.19
C LEU A 28 -6.76 5.20 0.37
N SER A 29 -6.52 4.52 -0.76
CA SER A 29 -7.61 3.96 -1.58
C SER A 29 -8.25 2.70 -0.95
N VAL A 30 -7.49 1.98 -0.11
CA VAL A 30 -8.00 0.83 0.64
C VAL A 30 -8.83 1.33 1.80
N ASP A 31 -8.30 2.24 2.63
CA ASP A 31 -8.98 2.75 3.82
C ASP A 31 -10.37 3.30 3.47
N ALA A 32 -10.51 4.06 2.38
CA ALA A 32 -11.80 4.59 1.93
C ALA A 32 -12.90 3.53 1.68
N LYS A 33 -12.56 2.27 1.40
CA LYS A 33 -13.53 1.18 1.23
C LYS A 33 -13.97 0.54 2.54
N PHE A 34 -13.16 0.70 3.58
CA PHE A 34 -13.31 0.05 4.87
C PHE A 34 -13.55 1.05 6.01
N ASP A 35 -13.52 2.35 5.72
CA ASP A 35 -13.94 3.44 6.58
C ASP A 35 -15.47 3.39 6.81
N LEU A 36 -15.85 3.02 8.02
CA LEU A 36 -17.23 2.90 8.50
C LEU A 36 -17.65 4.11 9.34
N THR A 37 -16.76 5.06 9.59
CA THR A 37 -17.03 6.29 10.36
C THR A 37 -17.11 7.53 9.46
N GLY A 38 -16.54 7.47 8.27
CA GLY A 38 -16.51 8.52 7.27
C GLY A 38 -15.43 9.57 7.49
N ASP A 39 -14.38 9.26 8.25
CA ASP A 39 -13.29 10.20 8.55
C ASP A 39 -12.10 10.09 7.58
N GLY A 40 -12.16 9.14 6.64
CA GLY A 40 -11.21 8.92 5.56
C GLY A 40 -10.06 7.99 5.92
N ILE A 41 -10.04 7.40 7.12
CA ILE A 41 -9.05 6.41 7.54
C ILE A 41 -9.76 5.18 8.12
N VAL A 42 -8.99 4.11 8.38
CA VAL A 42 -9.48 2.98 9.18
C VAL A 42 -8.81 3.07 10.55
N ASP A 43 -9.61 3.34 11.57
CA ASP A 43 -9.16 3.43 12.95
C ASP A 43 -9.75 2.31 13.84
N ALA A 44 -9.55 2.42 15.16
CA ALA A 44 -10.08 1.45 16.12
C ALA A 44 -11.62 1.40 16.13
N SER A 45 -12.29 2.51 15.86
CA SER A 45 -13.75 2.61 15.78
C SER A 45 -14.29 1.87 14.56
N ASP A 46 -13.63 2.00 13.41
CA ASP A 46 -13.94 1.21 12.21
C ASP A 46 -13.69 -0.27 12.46
N TRP A 47 -12.52 -0.62 13.01
CA TRP A 47 -12.14 -2.00 13.32
C TRP A 47 -13.17 -2.70 14.22
N ALA A 48 -13.68 -2.00 15.24
CA ALA A 48 -14.71 -2.52 16.14
C ALA A 48 -16.05 -2.76 15.44
N ARG A 49 -16.34 -2.06 14.35
CA ARG A 49 -17.55 -2.21 13.54
C ARG A 49 -17.41 -3.26 12.42
N MET A 50 -16.19 -3.64 12.06
CA MET A 50 -15.94 -4.65 11.04
C MET A 50 -16.30 -6.06 11.51
N THR A 51 -16.89 -6.85 10.60
CA THR A 51 -16.99 -8.30 10.76
C THR A 51 -15.62 -8.96 10.56
N GLU A 52 -15.46 -10.21 11.02
CA GLU A 52 -14.22 -10.97 10.78
C GLU A 52 -13.86 -11.12 9.30
N ASP A 53 -14.86 -11.32 8.44
CA ASP A 53 -14.63 -11.38 6.99
C ASP A 53 -14.18 -10.02 6.42
N ALA A 54 -14.75 -8.91 6.92
CA ALA A 54 -14.32 -7.56 6.53
C ALA A 54 -12.88 -7.27 6.99
N ARG A 55 -12.50 -7.70 8.21
CA ARG A 55 -11.12 -7.58 8.71
C ARG A 55 -10.13 -8.36 7.83
N ARG A 56 -10.50 -9.58 7.41
CA ARG A 56 -9.69 -10.37 6.47
C ARG A 56 -9.58 -9.68 5.11
N ALA A 57 -10.69 -9.22 4.56
CA ALA A 57 -10.70 -8.50 3.29
C ALA A 57 -9.87 -7.20 3.34
N TYR A 58 -9.91 -6.47 4.45
CA TYR A 58 -9.09 -5.27 4.67
C TYR A 58 -7.60 -5.61 4.69
N ALA A 59 -7.22 -6.67 5.41
CA ALA A 59 -5.83 -7.14 5.43
C ALA A 59 -5.34 -7.54 4.03
N ASP A 60 -6.12 -8.33 3.29
CA ASP A 60 -5.74 -8.77 1.94
C ASP A 60 -5.67 -7.60 0.95
N ALA A 61 -6.61 -6.66 1.04
CA ALA A 61 -6.60 -5.45 0.22
C ALA A 61 -5.38 -4.57 0.52
N SER A 62 -5.01 -4.44 1.80
CA SER A 62 -3.82 -3.70 2.24
C SER A 62 -2.55 -4.33 1.68
N VAL A 63 -2.39 -5.66 1.77
CA VAL A 63 -1.25 -6.38 1.21
C VAL A 63 -1.18 -6.22 -0.32
N LYS A 64 -2.32 -6.34 -1.02
CA LYS A 64 -2.39 -6.09 -2.47
C LYS A 64 -1.99 -4.66 -2.84
N ALA A 65 -2.42 -3.67 -2.05
CA ALA A 65 -2.08 -2.26 -2.29
C ALA A 65 -0.59 -1.96 -2.10
N LEU A 66 0.12 -2.74 -1.29
CA LEU A 66 1.59 -2.71 -1.16
C LEU A 66 2.29 -3.37 -2.37
N GLY A 67 1.53 -3.98 -3.29
CA GLY A 67 2.06 -4.70 -4.45
C GLY A 67 2.49 -6.13 -4.13
N GLU A 68 1.99 -6.70 -3.05
CA GLU A 68 2.30 -8.05 -2.61
C GLU A 68 1.10 -9.00 -2.79
N ASP A 69 1.38 -10.30 -2.87
CA ASP A 69 0.35 -11.33 -2.93
C ASP A 69 -0.06 -11.76 -1.51
N PRO A 70 -1.31 -11.53 -1.07
CA PRO A 70 -1.76 -11.94 0.26
C PRO A 70 -1.77 -13.45 0.47
N ASP A 71 -1.85 -14.24 -0.60
CA ASP A 71 -1.86 -15.71 -0.51
C ASP A 71 -0.44 -16.31 -0.50
N ALA A 72 0.60 -15.48 -0.71
CA ALA A 72 1.98 -15.93 -0.64
C ALA A 72 2.33 -16.44 0.77
N ARG A 73 2.88 -17.65 0.85
CA ARG A 73 3.35 -18.25 2.11
C ARG A 73 4.68 -17.63 2.53
N ILE A 74 4.83 -17.31 3.81
CA ILE A 74 6.04 -16.67 4.34
C ILE A 74 6.76 -17.58 5.36
N GLU A 75 6.02 -18.09 6.34
CA GLU A 75 6.55 -18.95 7.40
C GLU A 75 5.58 -20.11 7.63
N GLY A 76 6.04 -21.33 7.38
CA GLY A 76 5.20 -22.52 7.49
C GLY A 76 3.96 -22.44 6.59
N GLU A 77 2.78 -22.52 7.20
CA GLU A 77 1.47 -22.50 6.52
C GLU A 77 0.82 -21.11 6.51
N THR A 78 1.45 -20.09 7.11
CA THR A 78 0.86 -18.74 7.19
C THR A 78 1.10 -17.93 5.93
N THR A 79 0.04 -17.32 5.41
CA THR A 79 0.09 -16.41 4.26
C THR A 79 0.43 -14.96 4.67
N ARG A 80 0.83 -14.12 3.71
CA ARG A 80 1.06 -12.68 3.92
C ARG A 80 -0.16 -11.97 4.48
N GLY A 81 -1.34 -12.22 3.92
CA GLY A 81 -2.61 -11.67 4.39
C GLY A 81 -2.91 -12.07 5.84
N GLN A 82 -2.70 -13.35 6.19
CA GLN A 82 -2.88 -13.83 7.55
C GLN A 82 -1.92 -13.18 8.56
N ARG A 83 -0.63 -13.05 8.21
CA ARG A 83 0.34 -12.37 9.08
C ARG A 83 0.00 -10.89 9.25
N TYR A 84 -0.44 -10.23 8.19
CA TYR A 84 -0.87 -8.83 8.25
C TYR A 84 -2.10 -8.67 9.15
N LEU A 85 -3.11 -9.54 9.00
CA LEU A 85 -4.29 -9.57 9.86
C LEU A 85 -3.94 -9.77 11.34
N GLN A 86 -2.98 -10.65 11.65
CA GLN A 86 -2.48 -10.81 13.02
C GLN A 86 -1.83 -9.53 13.56
N GLY A 87 -1.12 -8.79 12.71
CA GLY A 87 -0.56 -7.49 13.05
C GLY A 87 -1.65 -6.47 13.37
N LEU A 88 -2.67 -6.35 12.52
CA LEU A 88 -3.81 -5.45 12.74
C LEU A 88 -4.55 -5.76 14.05
N ARG A 89 -4.79 -7.05 14.35
CA ARG A 89 -5.39 -7.47 15.62
C ARG A 89 -4.59 -6.98 16.82
N LYS A 90 -3.26 -7.09 16.80
CA LYS A 90 -2.40 -6.58 17.90
C LYS A 90 -2.43 -5.05 18.08
N VAL A 91 -2.85 -4.31 17.05
CA VAL A 91 -2.94 -2.84 17.10
C VAL A 91 -4.31 -2.41 17.64
N TYR A 92 -5.36 -3.13 17.29
CA TYR A 92 -6.74 -2.73 17.58
C TYR A 92 -7.45 -3.55 18.67
N GLU A 93 -6.85 -4.64 19.15
CA GLU A 93 -7.35 -5.54 20.22
C GLU A 93 -6.30 -5.66 21.34
#